data_AF-A0A4S8MAG5-F1
#
_entry.id   AF-A0A4S8MAG5-F1
#
_cell.length_a   1.000
_cell.length_b   1.000
_cell.length_c   1.000
_cell.angle_alpha   90.00
_cell.angle_beta   90.00
_cell.angle_gamma   90.00
#
_symmetry.space_group_name_H-M   'P 1'
#
loop_
_entity.id
_entity.type
_entity.pdbx_description
1 polymer ?
#
loop_
_entity_poly.entity_id
_entity_poly.type
_entity_poly.pdbx_seq_one_letter_code
_entity_poly.pdbx_strand_id
1 'polypeptide(L)'
;MLLLSIHLLHAISILHSSAVESMLEKGFEPTRTVVLAFGFDEEAHGHYAMLDVYGENALAFIINEGGGFGEVYGSTIATPSIAEKGYMDLLVEVASPGGHSI
;
A
#
# COMPACT_ATOMS: atom_id res chain seq x y z
N MET A 1 14.31 6.92 -6.98
CA MET A 1 12.85 7.08 -6.75
C MET A 1 12.29 5.85 -6.05
N LEU A 2 12.47 4.63 -6.59
CA LEU A 2 12.12 3.35 -5.93
C LEU A 2 12.63 3.19 -4.48
N LEU A 3 13.90 3.50 -4.20
CA LEU A 3 14.42 3.37 -2.82
C LEU A 3 13.68 4.25 -1.80
N LEU A 4 13.20 5.43 -2.19
CA LEU A 4 12.52 6.34 -1.27
C LEU A 4 11.10 5.84 -0.95
N SER A 5 10.44 5.24 -1.94
CA SER A 5 9.10 4.64 -1.81
C SER A 5 9.12 3.49 -0.80
N ILE A 6 10.09 2.57 -0.95
CA ILE A 6 10.25 1.41 -0.05
C ILE A 6 10.48 1.83 1.41
N HIS A 7 11.26 2.89 1.66
CA HIS A 7 11.47 3.35 3.05
C HIS A 7 10.22 4.00 3.65
N LEU A 8 9.38 4.63 2.82
CA LEU A 8 8.11 5.22 3.24
C LEU A 8 7.07 4.12 3.54
N LEU A 9 6.99 3.09 2.70
CA LEU A 9 6.16 1.89 2.88
C LEU A 9 6.35 1.26 4.27
N HIS A 10 7.61 1.04 4.66
CA HIS A 10 7.92 0.44 5.95
C HIS A 10 7.54 1.36 7.11
N ALA A 11 7.74 2.68 6.98
CA ALA A 11 7.45 3.64 8.04
C ALA A 11 5.94 3.69 8.37
N ILE A 12 5.07 3.62 7.35
CA ILE A 12 3.62 3.66 7.55
C ILE A 12 3.11 2.34 8.15
N SER A 13 3.63 1.20 7.67
CA SER A 13 3.29 -0.12 8.24
C SER A 13 3.58 -0.19 9.74
N ILE A 14 4.69 0.41 10.18
CA ILE A 14 5.06 0.51 11.61
C ILE A 14 4.03 1.34 12.39
N LEU A 15 3.54 2.46 11.85
CA LEU A 15 2.53 3.28 12.52
C LEU A 15 1.22 2.54 12.72
N HIS A 16 0.75 1.79 11.72
CA HIS A 16 -0.46 0.99 11.86
C HIS A 16 -0.33 0.00 13.02
N SER A 17 0.83 -0.66 13.14
CA SER A 17 1.12 -1.55 14.29
C SER A 17 1.13 -0.78 15.61
N SER A 18 1.89 0.33 15.69
CA SER A 18 2.01 1.11 16.92
C SER A 18 0.69 1.74 17.37
N ALA A 19 -0.18 2.12 16.42
CA ALA A 19 -1.52 2.62 16.73
C ALA A 19 -2.38 1.51 17.35
N VAL A 20 -2.39 0.31 16.75
CA VAL A 20 -3.11 -0.85 17.29
C VAL A 20 -2.57 -1.24 18.66
N GLU A 21 -1.24 -1.32 18.83
CA GLU A 21 -0.58 -1.58 20.11
C GLU A 21 -1.01 -0.58 21.19
N SER A 22 -0.95 0.72 20.90
CA SER A 22 -1.35 1.76 21.85
C SER A 22 -2.84 1.68 22.23
N MET A 23 -3.70 1.25 21.31
CA MET A 23 -5.12 1.03 21.60
C MET A 23 -5.31 -0.18 22.51
N LEU A 24 -4.62 -1.28 22.23
CA LEU A 24 -4.66 -2.50 23.04
C LEU A 24 -4.12 -2.25 24.46
N GLU A 25 -3.02 -1.52 24.60
CA GLU A 25 -2.45 -1.13 25.91
C GLU A 25 -3.44 -0.30 26.75
N LYS A 26 -4.33 0.47 26.10
CA LYS A 26 -5.38 1.26 26.75
C LYS A 26 -6.66 0.46 27.03
N GLY A 27 -6.66 -0.85 26.75
CA GLY A 27 -7.82 -1.72 26.98
C GLY A 27 -8.92 -1.57 25.94
N PHE A 28 -8.61 -1.08 24.74
CA PHE A 28 -9.58 -1.02 23.65
C PHE A 28 -9.93 -2.44 23.18
N GLU A 29 -11.22 -2.76 23.19
CA GLU A 29 -11.76 -4.02 22.66
C GLU A 29 -12.46 -3.76 21.32
N PRO A 30 -11.86 -4.14 20.18
CA PRO A 30 -12.47 -3.91 18.88
C PRO A 30 -13.72 -4.78 18.70
N THR A 31 -14.81 -4.17 18.19
CA THR A 31 -16.07 -4.88 17.91
C THR A 31 -16.00 -5.79 16.68
N ARG A 32 -14.97 -5.62 15.84
CA ARG A 32 -14.68 -6.46 14.68
C ARG A 32 -13.20 -6.81 14.67
N THR A 33 -12.87 -7.98 14.13
CA THR A 33 -11.48 -8.41 13.97
C THR A 33 -10.70 -7.41 13.11
N VAL A 34 -9.55 -6.98 13.61
CA VAL A 34 -8.58 -6.21 12.85
C VAL A 34 -7.54 -7.18 12.28
N VAL A 35 -7.36 -7.17 10.98
CA VAL A 35 -6.34 -7.97 10.28
C VAL A 35 -5.23 -7.03 9.84
N LEU A 36 -4.01 -7.27 10.33
CA LEU A 36 -2.81 -6.59 9.84
C LEU A 36 -2.16 -7.50 8.79
N ALA A 37 -2.21 -7.07 7.53
CA ALA A 37 -1.62 -7.80 6.40
C ALA A 37 -0.36 -7.06 5.93
N PHE A 38 0.79 -7.75 5.99
CA PHE A 38 2.07 -7.20 5.56
C PHE A 38 2.55 -7.95 4.32
N GLY A 39 2.82 -7.21 3.25
CA GLY A 39 3.42 -7.70 2.01
C GLY A 39 4.79 -7.06 1.77
N PHE A 40 5.55 -7.62 0.83
CA PHE A 40 6.85 -7.07 0.41
C PHE A 40 6.94 -6.85 -1.10
N ASP A 41 5.85 -7.13 -1.82
CA ASP A 41 5.77 -7.21 -3.28
C ASP A 41 4.77 -6.20 -3.88
N GLU A 42 4.33 -5.21 -3.11
CA GLU A 42 3.43 -4.13 -3.57
C GLU A 42 3.98 -3.47 -4.85
N GLU A 43 5.24 -3.01 -4.81
CA GLU A 43 5.97 -2.41 -5.94
C GLU A 43 6.24 -3.39 -7.11
N ALA A 44 5.95 -4.68 -6.94
CA ALA A 44 6.20 -5.73 -7.91
C ALA A 44 4.90 -6.34 -8.51
N HIS A 45 3.78 -5.62 -8.41
CA HIS A 45 2.45 -6.08 -8.86
C HIS A 45 1.92 -7.27 -8.05
N GLY A 46 2.13 -7.22 -6.73
CA GLY A 46 1.96 -8.34 -5.80
C GLY A 46 0.69 -9.19 -5.95
N HIS A 47 0.78 -10.42 -5.45
CA HIS A 47 -0.28 -11.42 -5.62
C HIS A 47 -1.42 -11.22 -4.59
N TYR A 48 -2.68 -11.29 -5.03
CA TYR A 48 -3.87 -11.04 -4.19
C TYR A 48 -4.20 -12.21 -3.21
N ALA A 49 -3.25 -12.57 -2.36
CA ALA A 49 -3.35 -13.74 -1.46
C ALA A 49 -4.49 -13.65 -0.44
N MET A 50 -4.97 -12.44 -0.08
CA MET A 50 -6.04 -12.29 0.91
C MET A 50 -7.40 -12.80 0.41
N LEU A 51 -7.67 -12.74 -0.90
CA LEU A 51 -8.94 -13.20 -1.43
C LEU A 51 -9.08 -14.73 -1.28
N ASP A 52 -7.99 -15.46 -1.50
CA ASP A 52 -7.97 -16.92 -1.35
C ASP A 52 -8.12 -17.36 0.11
N VAL A 53 -7.62 -16.56 1.05
CA VAL A 53 -7.65 -16.87 2.49
C VAL A 53 -9.00 -16.52 3.13
N TYR A 54 -9.57 -15.37 2.81
CA TYR A 54 -10.77 -14.85 3.48
C TYR A 54 -12.04 -15.01 2.63
N GLY A 55 -11.93 -15.08 1.31
CA GLY A 55 -13.06 -15.15 0.39
C GLY A 55 -13.65 -13.79 0.04
N GLU A 56 -14.53 -13.79 -0.97
CA GLU A 56 -15.25 -12.58 -1.40
C GLU A 56 -16.13 -12.04 -0.26
N ASN A 57 -16.17 -10.71 -0.13
CA ASN A 57 -16.97 -9.98 0.88
C ASN A 57 -16.63 -10.27 2.34
N ALA A 58 -15.49 -10.90 2.63
CA ALA A 58 -15.08 -11.19 4.01
C ALA A 58 -14.55 -9.97 4.77
N LEU A 59 -14.10 -8.93 4.05
CA LEU A 59 -13.57 -7.69 4.61
C LEU A 59 -14.57 -6.55 4.43
N ALA A 60 -14.80 -5.77 5.49
CA ALA A 60 -15.72 -4.63 5.45
C ALA A 60 -15.13 -3.40 4.74
N PHE A 61 -13.82 -3.18 4.90
CA PHE A 61 -13.03 -2.15 4.23
C PHE A 61 -11.55 -2.51 4.34
N ILE A 62 -10.73 -1.94 3.46
CA ILE A 62 -9.27 -2.09 3.45
C ILE A 62 -8.67 -0.70 3.64
N ILE A 63 -7.66 -0.62 4.50
CA ILE A 63 -6.84 0.59 4.67
C ILE A 63 -5.48 0.26 4.05
N ASN A 64 -5.14 0.95 2.96
CA ASN A 64 -3.80 0.89 2.38
C ASN A 64 -2.87 1.84 3.15
N GLU A 65 -1.60 1.92 2.75
CA GLU A 65 -0.55 2.73 3.38
C GLU A 65 -0.91 4.20 3.55
N GLY A 66 -1.81 4.75 2.73
CA GLY A 66 -2.27 6.12 2.90
C GLY A 66 -1.37 7.15 2.21
N GLY A 67 -1.50 8.42 2.60
CA GLY A 67 -0.96 9.56 1.84
C GLY A 67 0.36 10.14 2.35
N GLY A 68 0.99 9.48 3.31
CA GLY A 68 2.12 10.02 4.06
C GLY A 68 1.67 11.02 5.14
N PHE A 69 2.58 11.94 5.51
CA PHE A 69 2.37 12.90 6.59
C PHE A 69 2.33 14.32 6.07
N GLY A 70 1.51 15.15 6.70
CA GLY A 70 1.49 16.59 6.46
C GLY A 70 1.21 17.38 7.73
N GLU A 71 1.70 18.62 7.77
CA GLU A 71 1.27 19.60 8.76
C GLU A 71 -0.11 20.13 8.38
N VAL A 72 -1.09 19.78 9.21
CA VAL A 72 -2.49 20.18 9.03
C VAL A 72 -2.95 20.80 10.34
N TYR A 73 -3.39 22.06 10.27
CA TYR A 73 -3.80 22.85 11.44
C TYR A 73 -2.74 22.96 12.56
N GLY A 74 -1.44 22.99 12.20
CA GLY A 74 -0.34 23.11 13.16
C GLY A 74 -0.07 21.82 13.94
N SER A 75 -0.48 20.68 13.40
CA SER A 75 -0.16 19.36 13.91
C SER A 75 0.21 18.44 12.76
N THR A 76 1.14 17.52 13.01
CA THR A 76 1.50 16.48 12.06
C THR A 76 0.38 15.44 12.03
N ILE A 77 -0.23 15.25 10.86
CA ILE A 77 -1.33 14.30 10.63
C ILE A 77 -0.92 13.31 9.54
N ALA A 78 -1.18 12.02 9.78
CA ALA A 78 -1.16 11.01 8.72
C ALA A 78 -2.39 11.23 7.83
N THR A 79 -2.17 11.62 6.57
CA THR A 79 -3.25 12.07 5.70
C THR A 79 -4.06 10.88 5.17
N PRO A 80 -5.39 10.91 5.29
CA PRO A 80 -6.22 9.84 4.73
C PRO A 80 -6.20 9.90 3.20
N SER A 81 -5.72 8.83 2.57
CA SER A 81 -5.86 8.64 1.13
C SER A 81 -7.06 7.75 0.84
N ILE A 82 -7.98 8.28 0.03
CA ILE A 82 -9.20 7.57 -0.38
C ILE A 82 -9.11 7.01 -1.81
N ALA A 83 -8.02 7.28 -2.51
CA ALA A 83 -7.80 6.85 -3.88
C ALA A 83 -6.30 6.74 -4.16
N GLU A 84 -5.97 5.85 -5.08
CA GLU A 84 -4.64 5.69 -5.65
C GLU A 84 -4.71 5.93 -7.16
N LYS A 85 -3.61 6.42 -7.74
CA LYS A 85 -3.56 6.65 -9.18
C LYS A 85 -3.36 5.31 -9.88
N GLY A 86 -4.17 5.03 -10.89
CA GLY A 86 -3.96 3.86 -11.75
C GLY A 86 -2.57 3.89 -12.42
N TYR A 87 -1.95 2.72 -12.53
CA TYR A 87 -0.65 2.48 -13.14
C TYR A 87 -0.79 1.58 -14.38
N MET A 88 0.04 1.82 -15.40
CA MET A 88 0.10 0.99 -16.61
C MET A 88 1.50 1.04 -17.20
N ASP A 89 2.08 -0.15 -17.43
CA ASP A 89 3.30 -0.33 -18.21
C ASP A 89 2.98 -0.71 -19.66
N LEU A 90 3.68 -0.07 -20.60
CA LEU A 90 3.58 -0.35 -22.03
C LEU A 90 4.97 -0.65 -22.60
N LEU A 91 5.17 -1.89 -23.05
CA LEU A 91 6.35 -2.28 -23.82
C LEU A 91 6.04 -2.12 -25.31
N VAL A 92 6.85 -1.32 -26.02
CA VAL A 92 6.74 -1.16 -27.49
C VAL A 92 8.01 -1.69 -28.14
N GLU A 93 7.85 -2.72 -28.95
CA GLU A 93 8.92 -3.29 -29.76
C GLU A 93 8.68 -3.00 -31.24
N VAL A 94 9.69 -2.48 -31.91
CA VAL A 94 9.66 -2.25 -33.36
C VAL A 94 10.76 -3.10 -34.01
N ALA A 95 10.33 -4.12 -34.76
CA ALA A 95 11.23 -4.95 -35.54
C ALA A 95 11.16 -4.54 -37.01
N SER A 96 12.28 -4.11 -37.58
CA SER A 96 12.46 -3.97 -39.01
C SER A 96 13.53 -4.96 -39.49
N PRO A 97 13.42 -5.51 -40.72
CA PRO A 97 14.52 -6.22 -41.32
C PRO A 97 15.74 -5.29 -41.42
N GLY A 98 16.92 -5.76 -41.00
CA GLY A 98 18.17 -5.05 -41.29
C GLY A 98 18.47 -5.02 -42.79
N GLY A 99 19.16 -3.98 -43.26
CA GLY A 99 19.55 -3.82 -44.66
C GLY A 99 20.69 -2.82 -44.83
N HIS A 100 21.29 -2.76 -46.02
CA HIS A 100 22.34 -1.76 -46.32
C HIS A 100 21.72 -0.36 -46.31
N SER A 101 22.22 0.51 -45.42
CA SER A 101 21.88 1.93 -45.45
C SER A 101 22.41 2.56 -46.73
N ILE A 102 21.50 3.12 -47.54
CA ILE A 102 21.80 4.00 -48.67
C ILE A 102 21.39 5.42 -48.27
#